data_AF-A0A955NNQ0-F1
#
_entry.id   AF-A0A955NNQ0-F1
#
_cell.length_a   1.000
_cell.length_b   1.000
_cell.length_c   1.000
_cell.angle_alpha   90.00
_cell.angle_beta   90.00
_cell.angle_gamma   90.00
#
_symmetry.space_group_name_H-M   'P 1'
#
loop_
_entity.id
_entity.type
_entity.pdbx_description
1 polymer ?
#
loop_
_entity_poly.entity_id
_entity_poly.type
_entity_poly.pdbx_seq_one_letter_code
_entity_poly.pdbx_strand_id
1 'polypeptide(L)'
;PAMQAHNGEELPDSVRNGQRLTGMTSGQDSFPMAQSIFKFQQHGECGHWFSELIPHIASNADDMCVIKSVNTEAINHDPAITYICTGHQLPGRASLGSWLNYGLGSLNENLPSFVVMTPSWTGRPDAQALYNR
;
A
#
# COMPACT_ATOMS: atom_id res chain seq x y z
N PRO A 1 3.99 11.00 11.75
CA PRO A 1 4.36 11.98 12.80
C PRO A 1 5.12 13.21 12.24
N ALA A 2 6.24 13.04 11.52
CA ALA A 2 7.06 14.17 11.04
C ALA A 2 6.31 15.17 10.14
N MET A 3 5.36 14.69 9.32
CA MET A 3 4.55 15.53 8.42
C MET A 3 3.74 16.63 9.15
N GLN A 4 3.49 16.49 10.46
CA GLN A 4 2.78 17.50 11.24
C GLN A 4 3.54 18.83 11.30
N ALA A 5 4.87 18.78 11.39
CA ALA A 5 5.71 19.98 11.43
C ALA A 5 5.73 20.73 10.09
N HIS A 6 5.43 20.04 8.99
CA HIS A 6 5.50 20.54 7.63
C HIS A 6 4.12 20.82 7.02
N ASN A 7 3.08 20.83 7.84
CA ASN A 7 1.71 20.95 7.34
C ASN A 7 1.48 22.31 6.67
N GLY A 8 1.06 22.27 5.40
CA GLY A 8 0.84 23.46 4.57
C GLY A 8 2.11 24.05 3.96
N GLU A 9 3.30 23.53 4.28
CA GLU A 9 4.52 23.90 3.59
C GLU A 9 4.54 23.26 2.19
N GLU A 10 5.15 23.95 1.23
CA GLU A 10 5.26 23.45 -0.14
C GLU A 10 6.18 22.22 -0.18
N LEU A 11 5.77 21.19 -0.94
CA LEU A 11 6.57 19.98 -1.12
C LEU A 11 7.96 20.31 -1.67
N PRO A 12 9.06 19.95 -0.97
CA PRO A 12 10.40 20.31 -1.41
C PRO A 12 10.76 19.69 -2.76
N ASP A 13 11.45 20.46 -3.61
CA ASP A 13 11.95 19.97 -4.91
C ASP A 13 12.89 18.75 -4.76
N SER A 14 13.61 18.65 -3.64
CA SER A 14 14.46 17.50 -3.32
C SER A 14 13.67 16.20 -3.14
N VAL A 15 12.41 16.28 -2.71
CA VAL A 15 11.51 15.13 -2.58
C VAL A 15 10.85 14.84 -3.91
N ARG A 16 10.39 15.89 -4.62
CA ARG A 16 9.76 15.74 -5.94
C ARG A 16 10.73 15.16 -6.95
N ASN A 17 11.97 15.62 -6.97
CA ASN A 17 13.10 15.13 -7.78
C ASN A 17 12.72 14.74 -9.23
N GLY A 18 11.89 15.55 -9.89
CA GLY A 18 11.43 15.30 -11.26
C GLY A 18 10.46 14.10 -11.44
N GLN A 19 9.96 13.50 -10.35
CA GLN A 19 9.00 12.40 -10.39
C GLN A 19 7.70 12.82 -11.08
N ARG A 20 7.09 11.86 -11.78
CA ARG A 20 5.84 12.05 -12.51
C ARG A 20 4.68 12.27 -11.53
N LEU A 21 4.00 13.40 -11.67
CA LEU A 21 2.74 13.64 -10.97
C LEU A 21 1.59 12.86 -11.61
N THR A 22 0.58 12.54 -10.81
CA THR A 22 -0.66 11.98 -11.34
C THR A 22 -1.36 13.02 -12.22
N GLY A 23 -2.17 12.57 -13.18
CA GLY A 23 -2.98 13.48 -14.00
C GLY A 23 -4.01 14.30 -13.19
N MET A 24 -4.34 13.86 -11.97
CA MET A 24 -5.25 14.57 -11.07
C MET A 24 -4.59 15.74 -10.35
N THR A 25 -3.26 15.72 -10.21
CA THR A 25 -2.50 16.72 -9.45
C THR A 25 -1.55 17.54 -10.32
N SER A 26 -1.27 17.11 -11.56
CA SER A 26 -0.28 17.78 -12.43
C SER A 26 -0.61 19.22 -12.80
N GLY A 27 -1.88 19.61 -12.72
CA GLY A 27 -2.35 20.97 -13.00
C GLY A 27 -2.54 21.86 -11.76
N GLN A 28 -2.11 21.42 -10.58
CA GLN A 28 -2.19 22.23 -9.37
C GLN A 28 -1.11 23.31 -9.36
N ASP A 29 -1.48 24.50 -8.91
CA ASP A 29 -0.53 25.62 -8.77
C ASP A 29 0.40 25.47 -7.55
N SER A 30 0.02 24.62 -6.59
CA SER A 30 0.77 24.35 -5.35
C SER A 30 0.59 22.90 -4.90
N PHE A 31 1.59 22.39 -4.18
CA PHE A 31 1.67 21.05 -3.64
C PHE A 31 1.94 21.09 -2.13
N PRO A 32 0.99 21.60 -1.33
CA PRO A 32 1.16 21.69 0.11
C PRO A 32 1.20 20.29 0.73
N MET A 33 2.17 20.07 1.62
CA MET A 33 2.25 18.85 2.42
C MET A 33 1.09 18.80 3.42
N ALA A 34 0.38 17.67 3.45
CA ALA A 34 -0.73 17.45 4.37
C ALA A 34 -0.28 16.63 5.58
N GLN A 35 -0.61 17.11 6.78
CA GLN A 35 -0.49 16.29 7.99
C GLN A 35 -1.50 15.15 7.97
N SER A 36 -1.17 14.08 8.70
CA SER A 36 -2.18 13.08 9.01
C SER A 36 -3.17 13.64 10.03
N ILE A 37 -4.45 13.36 9.84
CA ILE A 37 -5.50 13.62 10.82
C ILE A 37 -5.51 12.61 11.97
N PHE A 38 -4.74 11.52 11.85
CA PHE A 38 -4.64 10.46 12.84
C PHE A 38 -3.36 10.56 13.65
N LYS A 39 -3.44 10.11 14.90
CA LYS A 39 -2.28 10.05 15.80
C LYS A 39 -1.48 8.78 15.57
N PHE A 40 -0.18 8.90 15.78
CA PHE A 40 0.77 7.79 15.72
C PHE A 40 1.54 7.71 17.03
N GLN A 41 1.82 6.49 17.50
CA GLN A 41 2.59 6.23 18.71
C GLN A 41 3.54 5.05 18.48
N GLN A 42 4.64 4.99 19.24
CA GLN A 42 5.54 3.84 19.21
C GLN A 42 5.01 2.75 20.16
N HIS A 43 5.08 1.50 19.73
CA HIS A 43 4.63 0.34 20.49
C HIS A 43 5.72 -0.73 20.57
N GLY A 44 5.67 -1.53 21.64
CA GLY A 44 6.62 -2.59 21.92
C GLY A 44 8.02 -2.09 22.29
N GLU A 45 8.90 -3.03 22.60
CA GLU A 45 10.33 -2.77 22.75
C GLU A 45 11.00 -2.42 21.42
N CYS A 46 10.45 -2.91 20.30
CA CYS A 46 10.90 -2.60 18.94
C CYS A 46 10.65 -1.14 18.53
N GLY A 47 9.82 -0.41 19.28
CA GLY A 47 9.55 1.01 19.09
C GLY A 47 8.94 1.33 17.72
N HIS A 48 8.18 0.41 17.14
CA HIS A 48 7.59 0.60 15.82
C HIS A 48 6.40 1.57 15.89
N TRP A 49 6.27 2.44 14.88
CA TRP A 49 5.19 3.42 14.82
C TRP A 49 3.91 2.81 14.27
N PHE A 50 2.80 2.95 15.01
CA PHE A 50 1.47 2.54 14.59
C PHE A 50 0.47 3.69 14.70
N SER A 51 -0.58 3.64 13.89
CA SER A 51 -1.72 4.57 13.97
C SER A 51 -2.68 4.16 15.08
N GLU A 52 -3.34 5.13 15.71
CA GLU A 52 -4.42 4.91 16.68
C GLU A 52 -5.61 4.11 16.13
N LEU A 53 -5.71 3.96 14.80
CA LEU A 53 -6.77 3.19 14.13
C LEU A 53 -6.61 1.67 14.22
N ILE A 54 -5.40 1.17 14.52
CA ILE A 54 -5.09 -0.26 14.52
C ILE A 54 -4.48 -0.73 15.86
N PRO A 55 -5.12 -0.41 17.01
CA PRO A 55 -4.53 -0.64 18.33
C PRO A 55 -4.26 -2.11 18.63
N HIS A 56 -5.12 -3.01 18.14
CA HIS A 56 -4.96 -4.46 18.34
C HIS A 56 -3.85 -5.09 17.48
N ILE A 57 -3.52 -4.45 16.35
CA ILE A 57 -2.33 -4.86 15.58
C ILE A 57 -1.10 -4.33 16.31
N ALA A 58 -1.12 -3.07 16.72
CA ALA A 58 -0.02 -2.43 17.45
C ALA A 58 0.34 -3.13 18.78
N SER A 59 -0.62 -3.79 19.46
CA SER A 59 -0.33 -4.57 20.68
C SER A 59 0.58 -5.77 20.45
N ASN A 60 0.78 -6.21 19.21
CA ASN A 60 1.66 -7.31 18.84
C ASN A 60 2.94 -6.81 18.14
N ALA A 61 3.37 -5.56 18.43
CA ALA A 61 4.46 -4.89 17.73
C ALA A 61 5.78 -5.68 17.73
N ASP A 62 6.12 -6.34 18.84
CA ASP A 62 7.38 -7.07 19.01
C ASP A 62 7.38 -8.43 18.29
N ASP A 63 6.21 -8.97 17.98
CA ASP A 63 6.05 -10.23 17.23
C ASP A 63 5.96 -10.01 15.71
N MET A 64 5.98 -8.75 15.26
CA MET A 64 5.87 -8.38 13.85
C MET A 64 7.22 -7.97 13.25
N CYS A 65 7.51 -8.52 12.08
CA CYS A 65 8.63 -8.08 11.26
C CYS A 65 8.18 -6.97 10.30
N VAL A 66 8.82 -5.80 10.39
CA VAL A 66 8.55 -4.67 9.48
C VAL A 66 9.64 -4.57 8.42
N ILE A 67 9.26 -4.79 7.16
CA ILE A 67 10.15 -4.67 6.00
C ILE A 67 10.16 -3.22 5.52
N LYS A 68 11.25 -2.48 5.80
CA LYS A 68 11.41 -1.07 5.40
C LYS A 68 12.16 -0.89 4.06
N SER A 69 12.59 -1.98 3.45
CA SER A 69 13.38 -1.98 2.21
C SER A 69 12.54 -2.04 0.94
N VAL A 70 11.21 -2.10 1.04
CA VAL A 70 10.32 -2.14 -0.13
C VAL A 70 10.42 -0.82 -0.89
N ASN A 71 10.65 -0.90 -2.20
CA ASN A 71 10.68 0.24 -3.11
C ASN A 71 9.79 -0.05 -4.33
N THR A 72 9.04 0.96 -4.77
CA THR A 72 8.18 0.87 -5.96
C THR A 72 8.19 2.21 -6.70
N GLU A 73 8.08 2.17 -8.03
CA GLU A 73 7.95 3.37 -8.88
C GLU A 73 6.49 3.62 -9.31
N ALA A 74 5.55 2.78 -8.86
CA ALA A 74 4.14 2.89 -9.20
C ALA A 74 3.50 4.09 -8.48
N ILE A 75 3.01 5.05 -9.27
CA ILE A 75 2.38 6.29 -8.74
C ILE A 75 0.88 6.13 -8.41
N ASN A 76 0.24 5.07 -8.90
CA ASN A 76 -1.18 4.81 -8.76
C ASN A 76 -1.42 3.49 -8.00
N HIS A 77 -2.58 3.36 -7.38
CA HIS A 77 -2.90 2.18 -6.56
C HIS A 77 -3.02 0.89 -7.38
N ASP A 78 -3.65 0.86 -8.57
CA ASP A 78 -3.81 -0.38 -9.34
C ASP A 78 -2.45 -1.00 -9.78
N PRO A 79 -1.51 -0.22 -10.36
CA PRO A 79 -0.18 -0.73 -10.68
C PRO A 79 0.63 -1.11 -9.43
N ALA A 80 0.48 -0.37 -8.33
CA ALA A 80 1.18 -0.65 -7.08
C ALA A 80 0.73 -1.97 -6.45
N ILE A 81 -0.58 -2.22 -6.40
CA ILE A 81 -1.15 -3.48 -5.88
C ILE A 81 -0.74 -4.65 -6.78
N THR A 82 -0.84 -4.47 -8.10
CA THR A 82 -0.40 -5.49 -9.07
C THR A 82 1.09 -5.80 -8.90
N TYR A 83 1.91 -4.78 -8.64
CA TYR A 83 3.33 -4.95 -8.37
C TYR A 83 3.61 -5.72 -7.07
N ILE A 84 2.98 -5.34 -5.96
CA ILE A 84 3.13 -6.05 -4.68
C ILE A 84 2.68 -7.51 -4.81
N CYS A 85 1.59 -7.75 -5.53
CA CYS A 85 1.04 -9.08 -5.71
C CYS A 85 1.81 -9.92 -6.72
N THR A 86 2.41 -9.36 -7.76
CA THR A 86 2.93 -10.14 -8.91
C THR A 86 4.39 -9.84 -9.29
N GLY A 87 5.02 -8.87 -8.63
CA GLY A 87 6.34 -8.35 -8.99
C GLY A 87 6.36 -7.51 -10.28
N HIS A 88 5.20 -7.19 -10.86
CA HIS A 88 5.09 -6.42 -12.10
C HIS A 88 3.89 -5.48 -12.07
N GLN A 89 4.01 -4.31 -12.71
CA GLN A 89 2.96 -3.29 -12.69
C GLN A 89 1.82 -3.58 -13.68
N LEU A 90 2.07 -4.40 -14.70
CA LEU A 90 1.05 -4.84 -15.65
C LEU A 90 0.46 -6.19 -15.23
N PRO A 91 -0.85 -6.42 -15.45
CA PRO A 91 -1.49 -7.69 -15.17
C PRO A 91 -0.95 -8.81 -16.08
N GLY A 92 -1.20 -10.06 -15.69
CA GLY A 92 -0.86 -11.26 -16.46
C GLY A 92 0.26 -12.10 -15.86
N ARG A 93 0.91 -11.65 -14.78
CA ARG A 93 1.86 -12.48 -14.01
C ARG A 93 1.17 -13.21 -12.87
N ALA A 94 1.70 -14.39 -12.54
CA ALA A 94 1.26 -15.16 -11.38
C ALA A 94 1.50 -14.37 -10.09
N SER A 95 0.54 -14.45 -9.18
CA SER A 95 0.64 -13.77 -7.88
C SER A 95 1.65 -14.46 -6.95
N LEU A 96 2.14 -13.73 -5.94
CA LEU A 96 2.95 -14.27 -4.85
C LEU A 96 2.25 -15.45 -4.18
N GLY A 97 0.94 -15.36 -3.96
CA GLY A 97 0.14 -16.47 -3.43
C GLY A 97 0.14 -17.70 -4.34
N SER A 98 0.09 -17.51 -5.66
CA SER A 98 0.20 -18.60 -6.63
C SER A 98 1.59 -19.25 -6.60
N TRP A 99 2.67 -18.47 -6.49
CA TRP A 99 4.03 -18.97 -6.36
C TRP A 99 4.26 -19.73 -5.06
N LEU A 100 3.75 -19.20 -3.94
CA LEU A 100 3.84 -19.86 -2.64
C LEU A 100 3.10 -21.20 -2.67
N ASN A 101 1.88 -21.25 -3.22
CA ASN A 101 1.15 -22.50 -3.37
C ASN A 101 1.89 -23.50 -4.28
N TYR A 102 2.44 -23.05 -5.41
CA TYR A 102 3.19 -23.93 -6.30
C TYR A 102 4.48 -24.47 -5.66
N GLY A 103 5.22 -23.62 -4.94
CA GLY A 103 6.52 -23.99 -4.36
C GLY A 103 6.44 -24.73 -3.03
N LEU A 104 5.49 -24.38 -2.16
CA LEU A 104 5.36 -24.94 -0.81
C LEU A 104 4.21 -25.95 -0.68
N GLY A 105 3.27 -25.97 -1.63
CA GLY A 105 2.09 -26.82 -1.58
C GLY A 105 1.08 -26.37 -0.52
N SER A 106 0.18 -27.30 -0.15
CA SER A 106 -0.80 -27.13 0.93
C SER A 106 -0.51 -28.09 2.06
N LEU A 107 -0.69 -27.63 3.31
CA LEU A 107 -0.80 -28.53 4.47
C LEU A 107 -2.21 -29.13 4.63
N ASN A 108 -3.16 -28.69 3.80
CA ASN A 108 -4.56 -29.10 3.85
C ASN A 108 -5.01 -29.63 2.48
N GLU A 109 -5.43 -30.89 2.43
CA GLU A 109 -5.92 -31.53 1.20
C GLU A 109 -7.37 -31.17 0.87
N ASN A 110 -8.13 -30.68 1.84
CA ASN A 110 -9.58 -30.49 1.75
C ASN A 110 -10.00 -29.05 1.42
N LEU A 111 -9.08 -28.09 1.44
CA LEU A 111 -9.36 -26.68 1.15
C LEU A 111 -8.31 -26.08 0.19
N PRO A 112 -8.69 -25.07 -0.63
CA PRO A 112 -7.74 -24.38 -1.50
C PRO A 112 -6.63 -23.68 -0.70
N SER A 113 -5.37 -23.80 -1.13
CA SER A 113 -4.22 -23.15 -0.47
C SER A 113 -4.18 -21.63 -0.67
N PHE A 114 -4.86 -21.12 -1.71
CA PHE A 114 -4.94 -19.70 -2.01
C PHE A 114 -6.28 -19.38 -2.68
N VAL A 115 -6.97 -18.35 -2.19
CA VAL A 115 -8.28 -17.92 -2.69
C VAL A 115 -8.20 -16.47 -3.11
N VAL A 116 -8.61 -16.18 -4.35
CA VAL A 116 -8.77 -14.82 -4.84
C VAL A 116 -10.24 -14.43 -4.75
N MET A 117 -10.55 -13.46 -3.89
CA MET A 117 -11.86 -12.84 -3.85
C MET A 117 -11.91 -11.73 -4.89
N THR A 118 -12.76 -11.88 -5.90
CA THR A 118 -13.02 -10.79 -6.85
C THR A 118 -14.29 -10.06 -6.41
N PRO A 119 -14.21 -8.77 -6.06
CA PRO A 119 -15.40 -8.01 -5.71
C PRO A 119 -16.30 -7.89 -6.94
N SER A 120 -17.61 -8.09 -6.76
CA SER A 120 -18.62 -7.65 -7.72
C SER A 120 -19.05 -6.24 -7.34
N TRP A 121 -18.96 -5.30 -8.29
CA TRP A 121 -19.35 -3.92 -8.09
C TRP A 121 -20.59 -3.61 -8.93
N THR A 122 -21.62 -3.05 -8.30
CA THR A 122 -22.86 -2.58 -8.96
C THR A 122 -22.98 -1.05 -8.94
N GLY A 123 -21.92 -0.34 -8.54
CA GLY A 123 -21.93 1.12 -8.44
C GLY A 123 -21.60 1.82 -9.77
N ARG A 124 -21.33 3.12 -9.70
CA ARG A 124 -21.14 3.98 -10.86
C ARG A 124 -20.03 3.46 -11.81
N PRO A 125 -20.20 3.55 -13.14
CA PRO A 125 -19.20 3.11 -14.14
C PRO A 125 -17.83 3.79 -13.99
N ASP A 126 -17.82 4.97 -13.37
CA ASP A 126 -16.68 5.84 -13.07
C ASP A 126 -15.94 5.49 -11.77
N ALA A 127 -16.39 4.46 -11.02
CA ALA A 127 -15.61 3.93 -9.92
C ALA A 127 -14.38 3.20 -10.48
N GLN A 128 -13.18 3.62 -10.09
CA GLN A 128 -11.94 2.89 -10.39
C GLN A 128 -12.03 1.50 -9.77
N ALA A 129 -12.33 0.50 -10.59
CA ALA A 129 -12.25 -0.88 -10.20
C ALA A 129 -10.76 -1.25 -10.06
N LEU A 130 -10.39 -1.84 -8.92
CA LEU A 130 -9.05 -2.40 -8.67
C LEU A 130 -8.57 -3.33 -9.79
N TYR A 131 -9.51 -3.95 -10.50
CA TYR A 131 -9.28 -4.68 -11.74
C TYR A 131 -10.48 -4.45 -12.67
N ASN A 132 -10.26 -3.82 -13.82
CA ASN A 132 -11.19 -3.98 -14.94
C ASN A 132 -11.14 -5.45 -15.36
N ARG A 133 -12.29 -6.13 -15.32
CA ARG A 133 -12.47 -7.43 -15.96
C ARG A 133 -12.63 -7.26 -17.46
#